data_AF-A0A401FRH0-F1
#
_entry.id   AF-A0A401FRH0-F1
#
_cell.length_a   1.000
_cell.length_b   1.000
_cell.length_c   1.000
_cell.angle_alpha   90.00
_cell.angle_beta   90.00
_cell.angle_gamma   90.00
#
_symmetry.space_group_name_H-M   'P 1'
#
loop_
_entity.id
_entity.type
_entity.pdbx_description
1 polymer ?
#
loop_
_entity_poly.entity_id
_entity_poly.type
_entity_poly.pdbx_seq_one_letter_code
_entity_poly.pdbx_strand_id
1 'polypeptide(L)'
;MTPQEEKQIARWNDGLPHDIRVRLVMTGAPADSEFEKFCDQFSGLAPRVRILKKKDDAEDALPAIGIGNGLRYHAIPLGRELPPFLDALAQPSPLPPALRDRLGNLPFPVNLRLYIAPLCPFCPATVAQLIPLTTAGDQISLSIIDAERFPDAARADKIQAVPTLVMDERVRWSGTVALQAVADVLAGTDPSRLSVASLEQLVKSGAAGKLAEMMIRYGDIFPAFWDLLVHEKWPVRLGAMVAAEALADQDKPLAARLIAPLWERFDAADDTLRGDLLYVMGVAGDAALIPRLEAIATGAYGPDVTEAAREAIDNIRN
;
A
#
# COMPACT_ATOMS: atom_id res chain seq x y z
N MET A 1 24.13 14.72 13.15
CA MET A 1 23.67 14.57 14.55
C MET A 1 24.36 15.62 15.41
N THR A 2 23.72 16.08 16.47
CA THR A 2 24.33 16.94 17.49
C THR A 2 24.96 16.07 18.59
N PRO A 3 25.95 16.57 19.36
CA PRO A 3 26.55 15.79 20.46
C PRO A 3 25.55 15.34 21.54
N GLN A 4 24.43 16.05 21.69
CA GLN A 4 23.36 15.65 22.61
C GLN A 4 22.57 14.45 22.07
N GLU A 5 22.25 14.44 20.78
CA GLU A 5 21.58 13.31 20.12
C GLU A 5 22.47 12.07 20.14
N GLU A 6 23.78 12.22 19.88
CA GLU A 6 24.73 11.11 19.91
C GLU A 6 24.77 10.44 21.29
N LYS A 7 24.85 11.24 22.36
CA LYS A 7 24.78 10.74 23.74
C LYS A 7 23.45 10.07 24.06
N GLN A 8 22.34 10.61 23.55
CA GLN A 8 21.02 10.04 23.74
C GLN A 8 20.92 8.66 23.07
N ILE A 9 21.39 8.52 21.83
CA ILE A 9 21.39 7.26 21.07
C ILE A 9 22.26 6.21 21.78
N ALA A 10 23.49 6.58 22.16
CA ALA A 10 24.41 5.65 22.83
C ALA A 10 23.81 5.14 24.15
N ARG A 11 23.28 6.05 24.99
CA ARG A 11 22.64 5.68 26.26
C ARG A 11 21.40 4.82 26.05
N TRP A 12 20.59 5.11 25.04
CA TRP A 12 19.42 4.30 24.69
C TRP A 12 19.84 2.89 24.27
N ASN A 13 20.87 2.76 23.43
CA ASN A 13 21.40 1.46 22.99
C ASN A 13 21.88 0.59 24.16
N ASP A 14 22.56 1.19 25.15
CA ASP A 14 23.04 0.49 26.34
C ASP A 14 21.89 -0.11 27.16
N GLY A 15 20.71 0.50 27.11
CA GLY A 15 19.50 0.05 27.80
C GLY A 15 18.66 -0.98 27.05
N LEU A 16 19.03 -1.36 25.82
CA LEU A 16 18.24 -2.31 25.04
C LEU A 16 18.22 -3.70 25.69
N PRO A 17 17.11 -4.44 25.64
CA PRO A 17 17.07 -5.82 26.14
C PRO A 17 17.64 -6.83 25.13
N HIS A 18 17.53 -6.54 23.83
CA HIS A 18 17.92 -7.44 22.74
C HIS A 18 18.46 -6.66 21.53
N ASP A 19 19.09 -7.38 20.60
CA ASP A 19 19.47 -6.81 19.31
C ASP A 19 18.21 -6.49 18.48
N ILE A 20 18.27 -5.41 17.70
CA ILE A 20 17.17 -4.95 16.84
C ILE A 20 17.62 -5.04 15.39
N ARG A 21 16.70 -5.46 14.50
CA ARG A 21 16.91 -5.45 13.05
C ARG A 21 16.06 -4.36 12.41
N VAL A 22 16.70 -3.54 11.60
CA VAL A 22 16.07 -2.42 10.90
C VAL A 22 16.40 -2.54 9.42
N ARG A 23 15.46 -2.16 8.54
CA ARG A 23 15.69 -2.16 7.10
C ARG A 23 15.92 -0.73 6.61
N LEU A 24 17.02 -0.49 5.91
CA LEU A 24 17.20 0.72 5.11
C LEU A 24 16.76 0.40 3.67
N VAL A 25 15.63 1.00 3.27
CA VAL A 25 15.08 0.91 1.92
C VAL A 25 15.71 2.00 1.07
N MET A 26 16.33 1.60 -0.03
CA MET A 26 17.06 2.44 -0.98
C MET A 26 16.36 2.38 -2.34
N THR A 27 16.24 3.51 -3.02
CA THR A 27 15.51 3.62 -4.30
C THR A 27 16.41 3.96 -5.48
N GLY A 28 17.70 4.23 -5.23
CA GLY A 28 18.65 4.73 -6.22
C GLY A 28 18.53 6.24 -6.48
N ALA A 29 17.64 6.94 -5.76
CA ALA A 29 17.47 8.38 -5.87
C ALA A 29 18.54 9.13 -5.04
N PRO A 30 18.85 10.41 -5.35
CA PRO A 30 19.80 11.21 -4.59
C PRO A 30 19.48 11.32 -3.08
N ALA A 31 18.19 11.26 -2.73
CA ALA A 31 17.70 11.29 -1.36
C ALA A 31 18.23 10.13 -0.49
N ASP A 32 18.57 8.99 -1.09
CA ASP A 32 19.14 7.81 -0.41
C ASP A 32 20.39 8.16 0.40
N SER A 33 21.21 9.08 -0.11
CA SER A 33 22.50 9.43 0.48
C SER A 33 22.39 9.99 1.90
N GLU A 34 21.30 10.69 2.22
CA GLU A 34 21.07 11.21 3.57
C GLU A 34 20.61 10.13 4.55
N PHE A 35 19.77 9.20 4.08
CA PHE A 35 19.34 8.05 4.88
C PHE A 35 20.50 7.10 5.16
N GLU A 36 21.37 6.87 4.17
CA GLU A 36 22.58 6.07 4.34
C GLU A 36 23.52 6.71 5.36
N LYS A 37 23.81 8.01 5.23
CA LYS A 37 24.64 8.75 6.20
C LYS A 37 24.07 8.69 7.62
N PHE A 38 22.75 8.87 7.76
CA PHE A 38 22.09 8.75 9.06
C PHE A 38 22.25 7.34 9.64
N CYS A 39 21.95 6.31 8.85
CA CYS A 39 22.04 4.91 9.27
C CYS A 39 23.46 4.51 9.66
N ASP A 40 24.47 4.93 8.89
CA ASP A 40 25.87 4.66 9.18
C ASP A 40 26.29 5.29 10.51
N GLN A 41 25.95 6.57 10.74
CA GLN A 41 26.20 7.26 12.01
C GLN A 41 25.44 6.59 13.17
N PHE A 42 24.17 6.25 12.96
CA PHE A 42 23.32 5.63 13.97
C PHE A 42 23.86 4.26 14.40
N SER A 43 24.25 3.41 13.44
CA SER A 43 24.81 2.08 13.73
C SER A 43 26.14 2.13 14.48
N GLY A 44 26.95 3.17 14.25
CA GLY A 44 28.18 3.41 15.00
C GLY A 44 27.94 3.77 16.48
N LEU A 45 26.81 4.42 16.78
CA LEU A 45 26.40 4.80 18.14
C LEU A 45 25.54 3.74 18.83
N ALA A 46 24.84 2.91 18.04
CA ALA A 46 23.92 1.88 18.50
C ALA A 46 24.31 0.50 17.97
N PRO A 47 25.41 -0.12 18.45
CA PRO A 47 25.93 -1.39 17.94
C PRO A 47 24.96 -2.58 18.06
N ARG A 48 23.90 -2.49 18.87
CA ARG A 48 22.87 -3.53 18.98
C ARG A 48 21.80 -3.43 17.89
N VAL A 49 21.83 -2.37 17.08
CA VAL A 49 20.91 -2.17 15.96
C VAL A 49 21.61 -2.57 14.66
N ARG A 50 21.13 -3.65 14.04
CA ARG A 50 21.62 -4.12 12.74
C ARG A 50 20.77 -3.54 11.63
N ILE A 51 21.40 -2.77 10.76
CA ILE A 51 20.75 -2.16 9.59
C ILE A 51 21.00 -3.04 8.36
N LEU A 52 19.92 -3.50 7.74
CA LEU A 52 19.94 -4.31 6.53
C LEU A 52 19.50 -3.44 5.35
N LYS A 53 20.36 -3.29 4.35
CA LYS A 53 20.03 -2.55 3.12
C LYS A 53 19.12 -3.41 2.23
N LYS A 54 18.07 -2.82 1.70
CA LYS A 54 17.15 -3.41 0.72
C LYS A 54 16.91 -2.40 -0.39
N LYS A 55 16.91 -2.85 -1.64
CA LYS A 55 16.52 -2.04 -2.79
C LYS A 55 15.00 -2.12 -3.00
N ASP A 56 14.40 -0.99 -3.34
CA ASP A 56 13.02 -0.89 -3.84
C ASP A 56 13.06 -0.20 -5.20
N ASP A 57 12.73 -0.95 -6.24
CA ASP A 57 12.82 -0.52 -7.64
C ASP A 57 11.48 0.05 -8.14
N ALA A 58 10.48 0.23 -7.27
CA ALA A 58 9.22 0.84 -7.68
C ALA A 58 9.43 2.31 -8.07
N GLU A 59 8.76 2.73 -9.15
CA GLU A 59 8.91 4.06 -9.76
C GLU A 59 8.64 5.21 -8.75
N ASP A 60 7.64 5.03 -7.90
CA ASP A 60 7.22 6.00 -6.88
C ASP A 60 7.81 5.69 -5.48
N ALA A 61 8.84 4.84 -5.39
CA ALA A 61 9.42 4.46 -4.12
C ALA A 61 10.11 5.64 -3.43
N LEU A 62 9.96 5.72 -2.10
CA LEU A 62 10.67 6.66 -1.25
C LEU A 62 11.67 5.92 -0.37
N PRO A 63 12.90 6.43 -0.16
CA PRO A 63 13.81 5.85 0.80
C PRO A 63 13.20 5.85 2.19
N ALA A 64 13.51 4.82 2.96
CA ALA A 64 12.85 4.61 4.24
C ALA A 64 13.71 3.85 5.25
N ILE A 65 13.50 4.15 6.52
CA ILE A 65 13.90 3.28 7.62
C ILE A 65 12.68 2.44 8.03
N GLY A 66 12.71 1.16 7.71
CA GLY A 66 11.64 0.20 8.00
C GLY A 66 11.86 -0.51 9.34
N ILE A 67 10.85 -0.46 10.21
CA ILE A 67 10.82 -1.12 11.52
C ILE A 67 9.70 -2.16 11.50
N GLY A 68 10.05 -3.43 11.69
CA GLY A 68 9.10 -4.52 11.51
C GLY A 68 8.46 -4.50 10.12
N ASN A 69 7.23 -5.01 9.99
CA ASN A 69 6.47 -5.00 8.73
C ASN A 69 5.54 -3.80 8.59
N GLY A 70 5.16 -3.17 9.71
CA GLY A 70 4.10 -2.16 9.75
C GLY A 70 4.57 -0.71 9.85
N LEU A 71 5.86 -0.40 10.03
CA LEU A 71 6.31 0.98 10.22
C LEU A 71 7.43 1.37 9.25
N ARG A 72 7.27 2.51 8.56
CA ARG A 72 8.27 3.08 7.66
C ARG A 72 8.48 4.55 7.96
N TYR A 73 9.72 4.96 8.16
CA TYR A 73 10.11 6.36 8.25
C TYR A 73 10.71 6.82 6.92
N HIS A 74 9.91 7.55 6.14
CA HIS A 74 10.35 8.39 5.03
C HIS A 74 10.73 9.77 5.58
N ALA A 75 11.62 9.78 6.56
CA ALA A 75 12.10 10.96 7.27
C ALA A 75 13.44 10.63 7.93
N ILE A 76 14.24 11.65 8.22
CA ILE A 76 15.43 11.51 9.06
C ILE A 76 15.00 11.79 10.51
N PRO A 77 14.96 10.79 11.40
CA PRO A 77 14.38 10.93 12.73
C PRO A 77 15.37 11.56 13.71
N LEU A 78 15.66 12.85 13.50
CA LEU A 78 16.51 13.67 14.36
C LEU A 78 15.72 14.76 15.07
N GLY A 79 16.36 15.48 15.98
CA GLY A 79 15.75 16.55 16.76
C GLY A 79 14.56 16.05 17.56
N ARG A 80 13.40 16.64 17.30
CA ARG A 80 12.16 16.34 18.03
C ARG A 80 11.59 14.96 17.71
N GLU A 81 11.95 14.37 16.58
CA GLU A 81 11.47 13.05 16.15
C GLU A 81 12.39 11.91 16.60
N LEU A 82 13.56 12.21 17.17
CA LEU A 82 14.47 11.19 17.67
C LEU A 82 13.84 10.35 18.81
N PRO A 83 13.22 10.93 19.86
CA PRO A 83 12.60 10.14 20.92
C PRO A 83 11.54 9.13 20.45
N PRO A 84 10.49 9.50 19.68
CA PRO A 84 9.49 8.53 19.25
C PRO A 84 10.05 7.46 18.31
N PHE A 85 11.10 7.78 17.53
CA PHE A 85 11.81 6.80 16.72
C PHE A 85 12.56 5.77 17.56
N LEU A 86 13.27 6.20 18.60
CA LEU A 86 13.98 5.30 19.52
C LEU A 86 13.00 4.39 20.27
N ASP A 87 11.84 4.92 20.68
CA ASP A 87 10.77 4.14 21.31
C ASP A 87 10.20 3.09 20.35
N ALA A 88 9.97 3.47 19.09
CA ALA A 88 9.51 2.55 18.05
C ALA A 88 10.48 1.40 17.78
N LEU A 89 11.80 1.65 17.87
CA LEU A 89 12.83 0.65 17.68
C LEU A 89 12.92 -0.34 18.85
N ALA A 90 12.88 0.16 20.08
CA ALA A 90 13.07 -0.67 21.27
C ALA A 90 11.93 -1.68 21.45
N GLN A 91 10.71 -1.17 21.52
CA GLN A 91 9.47 -1.93 21.45
C GLN A 91 8.31 -0.92 21.41
N PRO A 92 7.52 -0.85 20.33
CA PRO A 92 6.39 0.06 20.30
C PRO A 92 5.41 -0.30 21.43
N SER A 93 4.87 0.73 22.08
CA SER A 93 3.86 0.52 23.13
C SER A 93 2.69 -0.29 22.56
N PRO A 94 2.25 -1.36 23.25
CA PRO A 94 1.17 -2.18 22.74
C PRO A 94 -0.14 -1.40 22.70
N LEU A 95 -0.98 -1.70 21.70
CA LEU A 95 -2.36 -1.22 21.74
C LEU A 95 -3.09 -1.73 22.98
N PRO A 96 -4.02 -0.92 23.54
CA PRO A 96 -5.01 -1.39 24.49
C PRO A 96 -5.70 -2.66 23.97
N PRO A 97 -5.93 -3.70 24.79
CA PRO A 97 -6.51 -4.97 24.34
C PRO A 97 -7.78 -4.81 23.50
N ALA A 98 -8.69 -3.92 23.93
CA ALA A 98 -9.94 -3.64 23.21
C ALA A 98 -9.71 -3.10 21.77
N LEU A 99 -8.65 -2.31 21.55
CA LEU A 99 -8.30 -1.84 20.21
C LEU A 99 -7.56 -2.90 19.41
N ARG A 100 -6.70 -3.70 20.06
CA ARG A 100 -5.99 -4.79 19.41
C ARG A 100 -6.95 -5.83 18.83
N ASP A 101 -7.95 -6.25 19.60
CA ASP A 101 -8.91 -7.27 19.15
C ASP A 101 -9.77 -6.78 17.98
N ARG A 102 -10.13 -5.49 18.01
CA ARG A 102 -10.88 -4.83 16.93
C ARG A 102 -10.06 -4.68 15.65
N LEU A 103 -8.79 -4.28 15.78
CA LEU A 103 -7.94 -3.96 14.64
C LEU A 103 -7.15 -5.17 14.09
N GLY A 104 -6.94 -6.21 14.89
CA GLY A 104 -6.20 -7.40 14.48
C GLY A 104 -6.94 -8.28 13.48
N ASN A 105 -8.26 -8.12 13.38
CA ASN A 105 -9.13 -8.88 12.47
C ASN A 105 -9.66 -8.04 11.29
N LEU A 106 -8.98 -6.94 10.94
CA LEU A 106 -9.40 -6.13 9.79
C LEU A 106 -9.45 -7.00 8.52
N PRO A 107 -10.54 -6.93 7.74
CA PRO A 107 -10.70 -7.77 6.56
C PRO A 107 -9.86 -7.32 5.36
N PHE A 108 -9.14 -6.20 5.47
CA PHE A 108 -8.34 -5.60 4.42
C PHE A 108 -7.09 -4.91 5.00
N PRO A 109 -6.02 -4.78 4.20
CA PRO A 109 -4.85 -4.01 4.60
C PRO A 109 -5.15 -2.51 4.58
N VAL A 110 -4.62 -1.79 5.56
CA VAL A 110 -4.73 -0.35 5.77
C VAL A 110 -3.35 0.26 5.70
N ASN A 111 -3.17 1.21 4.80
CA ASN A 111 -1.97 2.02 4.70
C ASN A 111 -2.25 3.43 5.23
N LEU A 112 -1.64 3.78 6.36
CA LEU A 112 -1.72 5.09 6.97
C LEU A 112 -0.49 5.91 6.59
N ARG A 113 -0.69 7.16 6.18
CA ARG A 113 0.40 8.10 5.87
C ARG A 113 0.33 9.31 6.78
N LEU A 114 1.32 9.45 7.66
CA LEU A 114 1.45 10.58 8.57
C LEU A 114 2.50 11.54 8.04
N TYR A 115 2.07 12.72 7.59
CA TYR A 115 2.97 13.78 7.18
C TYR A 115 3.43 14.59 8.38
N ILE A 116 4.74 14.80 8.50
CA ILE A 116 5.41 15.56 9.54
C ILE A 116 6.35 16.60 8.93
N ALA A 117 6.93 17.47 9.75
CA ALA A 117 8.04 18.34 9.36
C ALA A 117 9.04 18.49 10.53
N PRO A 118 10.35 18.69 10.26
CA PRO A 118 11.39 18.68 11.30
C PRO A 118 11.18 19.65 12.47
N LEU A 119 10.62 20.85 12.22
CA LEU A 119 10.42 21.88 13.23
C LEU A 119 9.02 21.88 13.86
N CYS A 120 8.16 20.95 13.46
CA CYS A 120 6.79 20.83 13.94
C CYS A 120 6.75 20.44 15.43
N PRO A 121 6.15 21.25 16.33
CA PRO A 121 6.12 20.94 17.76
C PRO A 121 5.10 19.84 18.11
N PHE A 122 4.09 19.60 17.27
CA PHE A 122 3.00 18.64 17.52
C PHE A 122 3.22 17.26 16.89
N CYS A 123 4.15 17.17 15.95
CA CYS A 123 4.42 15.96 15.18
C CYS A 123 4.95 14.79 16.06
N PRO A 124 5.90 15.00 16.99
CA PRO A 124 6.45 13.90 17.80
C PRO A 124 5.39 13.23 18.67
N ALA A 125 4.48 14.02 19.26
CA ALA A 125 3.39 13.51 20.08
C ALA A 125 2.40 12.68 19.25
N THR A 126 2.12 13.12 18.02
CA THR A 126 1.22 12.43 17.09
C THR A 126 1.86 11.13 16.58
N VAL A 127 3.17 11.16 16.26
CA VAL A 127 3.94 9.98 15.88
C VAL A 127 3.91 8.94 17.01
N ALA A 128 4.26 9.34 18.24
CA ALA A 128 4.22 8.46 19.41
C ALA A 128 2.84 7.84 19.66
N GLN A 129 1.77 8.62 19.43
CA GLN A 129 0.39 8.16 19.61
C GLN A 129 -0.06 7.14 18.55
N LEU A 130 0.46 7.22 17.33
CA LEU A 130 0.01 6.40 16.20
C LEU A 130 0.89 5.17 15.94
N ILE A 131 2.16 5.18 16.35
CA ILE A 131 3.05 3.99 16.28
C ILE A 131 2.39 2.71 16.83
N PRO A 132 1.67 2.74 17.98
CA PRO A 132 0.99 1.55 18.49
C PRO A 132 0.08 0.85 17.49
N LEU A 133 -0.53 1.56 16.52
CA LEU A 133 -1.37 0.95 15.49
C LEU A 133 -0.66 -0.16 14.72
N THR A 134 0.65 -0.04 14.54
CA THR A 134 1.48 -1.04 13.84
C THR A 134 1.64 -2.34 14.63
N THR A 135 1.20 -2.38 15.89
CA THR A 135 1.18 -3.58 16.75
C THR A 135 -0.14 -4.37 16.68
N ALA A 136 -1.14 -3.87 15.95
CA ALA A 136 -2.44 -4.54 15.81
C ALA A 136 -2.36 -5.85 15.02
N GLY A 137 -1.39 -5.97 14.10
CA GLY A 137 -1.24 -7.10 13.20
C GLY A 137 -0.66 -6.66 11.85
N ASP A 138 -0.58 -7.58 10.90
CA ASP A 138 0.04 -7.31 9.59
C ASP A 138 -0.85 -6.50 8.63
N GLN A 139 -2.10 -6.22 9.02
CA GLN A 139 -3.02 -5.44 8.19
C GLN A 139 -2.75 -3.94 8.25
N ILE A 140 -2.13 -3.42 9.31
CA ILE A 140 -1.94 -1.97 9.45
C ILE A 140 -0.48 -1.61 9.21
N SER A 141 -0.27 -0.74 8.22
CA SER A 141 1.01 -0.08 8.00
C SER A 141 0.90 1.42 8.28
N LEU A 142 1.97 2.02 8.78
CA LEU A 142 2.14 3.43 9.04
C LEU A 142 3.43 3.92 8.39
N SER A 143 3.29 4.82 7.42
CA SER A 143 4.38 5.56 6.80
C SER A 143 4.43 6.97 7.38
N ILE A 144 5.54 7.31 8.05
CA ILE A 144 5.83 8.64 8.54
C ILE A 144 6.65 9.35 7.48
N ILE A 145 6.16 10.47 6.96
CA ILE A 145 6.69 11.14 5.77
C ILE A 145 7.05 12.57 6.11
N ASP A 146 8.30 12.96 5.88
CA ASP A 146 8.73 14.36 5.96
C ASP A 146 8.22 15.12 4.73
N ALA A 147 7.24 16.01 4.96
CA ALA A 147 6.58 16.77 3.90
C ALA A 147 7.48 17.81 3.23
N GLU A 148 8.52 18.30 3.93
CA GLU A 148 9.48 19.25 3.37
C GLU A 148 10.49 18.51 2.48
N ARG A 149 10.85 17.28 2.87
CA ARG A 149 11.77 16.42 2.11
C ARG A 149 11.12 15.77 0.90
N PHE A 150 9.84 15.40 1.01
CA PHE A 150 9.08 14.75 -0.04
C PHE A 150 7.87 15.60 -0.46
N PRO A 151 8.10 16.80 -1.04
CA PRO A 151 7.05 17.75 -1.35
C PRO A 151 6.08 17.24 -2.43
N ASP A 152 6.54 16.38 -3.35
CA ASP A 152 5.67 15.81 -4.38
C ASP A 152 4.66 14.81 -3.77
N ALA A 153 5.10 13.98 -2.82
CA ALA A 153 4.21 13.11 -2.06
C ALA A 153 3.22 13.91 -1.21
N ALA A 154 3.66 15.03 -0.62
CA ALA A 154 2.77 15.93 0.13
C ALA A 154 1.76 16.65 -0.80
N ARG A 155 2.18 17.04 -2.00
CA ARG A 155 1.32 17.69 -3.00
C ARG A 155 0.26 16.73 -3.55
N ALA A 156 0.66 15.49 -3.88
CA ALA A 156 -0.27 14.44 -4.31
C ALA A 156 -1.41 14.24 -3.30
N ASP A 157 -1.06 14.24 -2.02
CA ASP A 157 -2.00 14.13 -0.90
C ASP A 157 -2.69 15.42 -0.49
N LYS A 158 -2.40 16.53 -1.18
CA LYS A 158 -2.96 17.86 -0.91
C LYS A 158 -2.74 18.25 0.56
N ILE A 159 -1.55 17.97 1.10
CA ILE A 159 -1.19 18.31 2.47
C ILE A 159 -0.97 19.81 2.59
N GLN A 160 -1.73 20.45 3.49
CA GLN A 160 -1.66 21.89 3.74
C GLN A 160 -0.99 22.23 5.08
N ALA A 161 -0.98 21.28 6.02
CA ALA A 161 -0.43 21.45 7.35
C ALA A 161 0.04 20.11 7.91
N VAL A 162 0.94 20.16 8.89
CA VAL A 162 1.44 19.00 9.63
C VAL A 162 1.23 19.16 11.14
N PRO A 163 1.03 18.07 11.90
CA PRO A 163 0.89 16.70 11.41
C PRO A 163 -0.46 16.48 10.71
N THR A 164 -0.45 15.71 9.62
CA THR A 164 -1.68 15.26 8.96
C THR A 164 -1.59 13.76 8.68
N LEU A 165 -2.53 12.99 9.22
CA LEU A 165 -2.72 11.58 8.92
C LEU A 165 -3.69 11.44 7.74
N VAL A 166 -3.36 10.59 6.77
CA VAL A 166 -4.19 10.27 5.62
C VAL A 166 -4.43 8.76 5.56
N MET A 167 -5.67 8.39 5.25
CA MET A 167 -6.10 7.02 4.93
C MET A 167 -6.94 7.04 3.66
N ASP A 168 -6.64 6.14 2.72
CA ASP A 168 -7.43 5.89 1.50
C ASP A 168 -7.74 7.15 0.68
N GLU A 169 -6.82 8.14 0.67
CA GLU A 169 -6.93 9.47 0.05
C GLU A 169 -8.10 10.36 0.53
N ARG A 170 -9.08 9.77 1.20
CA ARG A 170 -10.37 10.38 1.55
C ARG A 170 -10.42 10.84 2.99
N VAL A 171 -9.92 10.02 3.91
CA VAL A 171 -9.99 10.33 5.34
C VAL A 171 -8.70 10.99 5.78
N ARG A 172 -8.86 12.11 6.47
CA ARG A 172 -7.75 12.93 6.94
C ARG A 172 -8.00 13.44 8.34
N TRP A 173 -6.94 13.43 9.14
CA TRP A 173 -6.90 14.01 10.46
C TRP A 173 -5.75 14.99 10.53
N SER A 174 -6.02 16.24 10.88
CA SER A 174 -5.00 17.28 10.99
C SER A 174 -4.86 17.73 12.45
N GLY A 175 -3.62 18.00 12.85
CA GLY A 175 -3.29 18.37 14.24
C GLY A 175 -3.23 17.15 15.15
N THR A 176 -3.72 17.28 16.39
CA THR A 176 -3.68 16.19 17.37
C THR A 176 -4.67 15.09 17.00
N VAL A 177 -4.14 13.91 16.64
CA VAL A 177 -4.94 12.77 16.16
C VAL A 177 -5.18 11.77 17.29
N ALA A 178 -6.42 11.66 17.76
CA ALA A 178 -6.77 10.68 18.79
C ALA A 178 -6.74 9.25 18.23
N LEU A 179 -5.93 8.37 18.86
CA LEU A 179 -5.81 6.95 18.50
C LEU A 179 -7.17 6.23 18.39
N GLN A 180 -8.08 6.50 19.33
CA GLN A 180 -9.42 5.91 19.34
C GLN A 180 -10.24 6.31 18.10
N ALA A 181 -10.17 7.58 17.69
CA ALA A 181 -10.90 8.07 16.52
C ALA A 181 -10.38 7.42 15.22
N VAL A 182 -9.07 7.19 15.12
CA VAL A 182 -8.50 6.45 13.99
C VAL A 182 -9.02 5.02 14.01
N ALA A 183 -8.91 4.33 15.14
CA ALA A 183 -9.34 2.94 15.27
C ALA A 183 -10.84 2.73 14.96
N ASP A 184 -11.69 3.67 15.34
CA ASP A 184 -13.12 3.62 15.05
C ASP A 184 -13.40 3.72 13.54
N VAL A 185 -12.68 4.58 12.83
CA VAL A 185 -12.78 4.67 11.37
C VAL A 185 -12.24 3.40 10.71
N LEU A 186 -11.09 2.87 11.15
CA LEU A 186 -10.52 1.65 10.57
C LEU A 186 -11.50 0.48 10.68
N ALA A 187 -12.06 0.26 11.87
CA ALA A 187 -12.99 -0.84 12.12
C ALA A 187 -14.35 -0.65 11.43
N GLY A 188 -14.78 0.59 11.18
CA GLY A 188 -16.06 0.90 10.55
C GLY A 188 -16.00 1.07 9.02
N THR A 189 -14.81 0.94 8.41
CA THR A 189 -14.66 1.15 6.96
C THR A 189 -15.21 -0.03 6.18
N ASP A 190 -16.10 0.28 5.24
CA ASP A 190 -16.64 -0.67 4.26
C ASP A 190 -15.58 -0.92 3.17
N PRO A 191 -15.10 -2.17 3.00
CA PRO A 191 -14.03 -2.49 2.04
C PRO A 191 -14.44 -2.21 0.59
N SER A 192 -15.72 -2.25 0.25
CA SER A 192 -16.20 -1.92 -1.10
C SER A 192 -15.97 -0.46 -1.49
N ARG A 193 -15.74 0.41 -0.50
CA ARG A 193 -15.55 1.85 -0.70
C ARG A 193 -14.10 2.26 -0.84
N LEU A 194 -13.15 1.32 -0.77
CA LEU A 194 -11.73 1.60 -0.97
C LEU A 194 -11.50 2.28 -2.32
N SER A 195 -10.59 3.26 -2.34
CA SER A 195 -10.18 3.97 -3.55
C SER A 195 -9.36 3.09 -4.50
N VAL A 196 -9.30 3.52 -5.76
CA VAL A 196 -8.42 2.94 -6.80
C VAL A 196 -6.97 2.89 -6.29
N ALA A 197 -6.47 3.97 -5.68
CA ALA A 197 -5.12 4.03 -5.13
C ALA A 197 -4.88 2.99 -4.02
N SER A 198 -5.84 2.76 -3.13
CA SER A 198 -5.71 1.72 -2.11
C SER A 198 -5.67 0.31 -2.70
N LEU A 199 -6.53 0.04 -3.70
CA LEU A 199 -6.51 -1.24 -4.40
C LEU A 199 -5.22 -1.42 -5.21
N GLU A 200 -4.71 -0.35 -5.83
CA GLU A 200 -3.44 -0.33 -6.54
C GLU A 200 -2.28 -0.70 -5.61
N GLN A 201 -2.20 -0.08 -4.43
CA GLN A 201 -1.16 -0.40 -3.44
C GLN A 201 -1.25 -1.87 -2.98
N LEU A 202 -2.47 -2.38 -2.83
CA LEU A 202 -2.71 -3.77 -2.46
C LEU A 202 -2.17 -4.72 -3.55
N VAL A 203 -2.52 -4.52 -4.83
CA VAL A 203 -2.02 -5.38 -5.91
C VAL A 203 -0.50 -5.25 -6.11
N LYS A 204 0.06 -4.03 -5.99
CA LYS A 204 1.52 -3.79 -6.04
C LYS A 204 2.28 -4.50 -4.92
N SER A 205 1.65 -4.69 -3.76
CA SER A 205 2.25 -5.43 -2.63
C SER A 205 2.21 -6.95 -2.80
N GLY A 206 1.71 -7.46 -3.94
CA GLY A 206 1.55 -8.89 -4.20
C GLY A 206 0.30 -9.49 -3.54
N ALA A 207 -0.65 -8.67 -3.10
CA ALA A 207 -1.84 -9.11 -2.39
C ALA A 207 -3.07 -9.31 -3.30
N ALA A 208 -2.89 -9.50 -4.61
CA ALA A 208 -3.98 -9.69 -5.57
C ALA A 208 -5.00 -10.78 -5.16
N GLY A 209 -4.54 -11.92 -4.66
CA GLY A 209 -5.42 -12.97 -4.14
C GLY A 209 -6.25 -12.52 -2.94
N LYS A 210 -5.72 -11.67 -2.05
CA LYS A 210 -6.48 -11.09 -0.94
C LYS A 210 -7.58 -10.15 -1.43
N LEU A 211 -7.36 -9.41 -2.52
CA LEU A 211 -8.41 -8.58 -3.12
C LEU A 211 -9.57 -9.43 -3.64
N ALA A 212 -9.28 -10.56 -4.28
CA ALA A 212 -10.29 -11.54 -4.68
C ALA A 212 -11.07 -12.07 -3.47
N GLU A 213 -10.35 -12.53 -2.43
CA GLU A 213 -10.97 -13.01 -1.18
C GLU A 213 -11.87 -11.94 -0.52
N MET A 214 -11.45 -10.67 -0.57
CA MET A 214 -12.24 -9.54 -0.06
C MET A 214 -13.55 -9.38 -0.82
N MET A 215 -13.53 -9.42 -2.15
CA MET A 215 -14.73 -9.33 -2.98
C MET A 215 -15.65 -10.53 -2.78
N ILE A 216 -15.11 -11.75 -2.70
CA ILE A 216 -15.86 -12.98 -2.44
C ILE A 216 -16.54 -12.93 -1.08
N ARG A 217 -15.80 -12.57 -0.03
CA ARG A 217 -16.36 -12.45 1.33
C ARG A 217 -17.44 -11.39 1.41
N TYR A 218 -17.28 -10.29 0.68
CA TYR A 218 -18.27 -9.22 0.62
C TYR A 218 -19.49 -9.60 -0.24
N GLY A 219 -19.31 -10.49 -1.22
CA GLY A 219 -20.34 -10.92 -2.17
C GLY A 219 -20.55 -9.95 -3.33
N ASP A 220 -19.62 -9.02 -3.58
CA ASP A 220 -19.72 -8.05 -4.67
C ASP A 220 -18.36 -7.61 -5.20
N ILE A 221 -18.32 -7.20 -6.47
CA ILE A 221 -17.13 -6.59 -7.08
C ILE A 221 -17.01 -5.15 -6.60
N PHE A 222 -15.85 -4.79 -6.09
CA PHE A 222 -15.63 -3.43 -5.61
C PHE A 222 -15.62 -2.45 -6.79
N PRO A 223 -16.35 -1.31 -6.73
CA PRO A 223 -16.40 -0.36 -7.83
C PRO A 223 -15.03 0.12 -8.32
N ALA A 224 -14.07 0.33 -7.43
CA ALA A 224 -12.72 0.75 -7.81
C ALA A 224 -11.91 -0.34 -8.53
N PHE A 225 -12.34 -1.61 -8.46
CA PHE A 225 -11.68 -2.71 -9.16
C PHE A 225 -11.82 -2.60 -10.68
N TRP A 226 -12.95 -2.04 -11.16
CA TRP A 226 -13.17 -1.74 -12.57
C TRP A 226 -12.09 -0.81 -13.11
N ASP A 227 -11.81 0.27 -12.37
CA ASP A 227 -10.83 1.28 -12.74
C ASP A 227 -9.40 0.71 -12.71
N LEU A 228 -9.14 -0.26 -11.83
CA LEU A 228 -7.88 -1.01 -11.79
C LEU A 228 -7.62 -1.84 -13.05
N LEU A 229 -8.66 -2.50 -13.57
CA LEU A 229 -8.57 -3.35 -14.77
C LEU A 229 -8.36 -2.53 -16.05
N VAL A 230 -8.73 -1.23 -16.05
CA VAL A 230 -8.51 -0.32 -17.18
C VAL A 230 -7.47 0.77 -16.89
N HIS A 231 -6.65 0.56 -15.87
CA HIS A 231 -5.66 1.55 -15.43
C HIS A 231 -4.62 1.84 -16.52
N GLU A 232 -4.15 3.09 -16.64
CA GLU A 232 -3.17 3.48 -17.67
C GLU A 232 -1.83 2.74 -17.54
N LYS A 233 -1.39 2.50 -16.30
CA LYS A 233 -0.15 1.77 -15.98
C LYS A 233 -0.35 0.26 -16.10
N TRP A 234 0.33 -0.38 -17.05
CA TRP A 234 0.28 -1.84 -17.26
C TRP A 234 0.58 -2.69 -16.02
N PRO A 235 1.60 -2.38 -15.17
CA PRO A 235 1.86 -3.17 -13.97
C PRO A 235 0.67 -3.21 -12.99
N VAL A 236 -0.16 -2.16 -12.96
CA VAL A 236 -1.36 -2.10 -12.14
C VAL A 236 -2.44 -3.00 -12.71
N ARG A 237 -2.67 -2.94 -14.04
CA ARG A 237 -3.61 -3.82 -14.73
C ARG A 237 -3.24 -5.29 -14.55
N LEU A 238 -1.96 -5.64 -14.71
CA LEU A 238 -1.48 -7.00 -14.48
C LEU A 238 -1.83 -7.49 -13.07
N GLY A 239 -1.58 -6.67 -12.04
CA GLY A 239 -1.96 -7.00 -10.66
C GLY A 239 -3.48 -7.18 -10.47
N ALA A 240 -4.29 -6.39 -11.19
CA ALA A 240 -5.75 -6.52 -11.19
C ALA A 240 -6.22 -7.77 -11.95
N MET A 241 -5.60 -8.13 -13.08
CA MET A 241 -5.88 -9.35 -13.84
C MET A 241 -5.61 -10.60 -13.00
N VAL A 242 -4.50 -10.63 -12.26
CA VAL A 242 -4.20 -11.72 -11.30
C VAL A 242 -5.27 -11.81 -10.21
N ALA A 243 -5.82 -10.69 -9.76
CA ALA A 243 -6.93 -10.70 -8.81
C ALA A 243 -8.23 -11.22 -9.46
N ALA A 244 -8.47 -10.91 -10.73
CA ALA A 244 -9.62 -11.42 -11.49
C ALA A 244 -9.53 -12.93 -11.74
N GLU A 245 -8.34 -13.45 -12.02
CA GLU A 245 -8.06 -14.90 -12.07
C GLU A 245 -8.34 -15.58 -10.74
N ALA A 246 -7.74 -15.08 -9.66
CA ALA A 246 -7.96 -15.62 -8.32
C ALA A 246 -9.43 -15.57 -7.90
N LEU A 247 -10.19 -14.59 -8.39
CA LEU A 247 -11.63 -14.48 -8.21
C LEU A 247 -12.37 -15.56 -9.02
N ALA A 248 -12.06 -15.72 -10.31
CA ALA A 248 -12.70 -16.71 -11.18
C ALA A 248 -12.44 -18.15 -10.73
N ASP A 249 -11.24 -18.44 -10.23
CA ASP A 249 -10.86 -19.74 -9.68
C ASP A 249 -11.67 -20.12 -8.43
N GLN A 250 -12.10 -19.13 -7.64
CA GLN A 250 -12.79 -19.34 -6.37
C GLN A 250 -14.30 -19.12 -6.43
N ASP A 251 -14.78 -18.18 -7.25
CA ASP A 251 -16.19 -17.79 -7.39
C ASP A 251 -16.50 -17.33 -8.82
N LYS A 252 -16.69 -18.30 -9.72
CA LYS A 252 -17.00 -18.06 -11.14
C LYS A 252 -18.28 -17.21 -11.36
N PRO A 253 -19.40 -17.43 -10.63
CA PRO A 253 -20.57 -16.55 -10.74
C PRO A 253 -20.28 -15.08 -10.40
N LEU A 254 -19.49 -14.81 -9.36
CA LEU A 254 -19.09 -13.44 -9.03
C LEU A 254 -18.15 -12.86 -10.10
N ALA A 255 -17.18 -13.64 -10.58
CA ALA A 255 -16.28 -13.23 -11.66
C ALA A 255 -17.01 -12.90 -12.97
N ALA A 256 -18.06 -13.63 -13.33
CA ALA A 256 -18.86 -13.36 -14.52
C ALA A 256 -19.49 -11.96 -14.52
N ARG A 257 -19.69 -11.34 -13.34
CA ARG A 257 -20.14 -9.95 -13.22
C ARG A 257 -19.13 -8.95 -13.77
N LEU A 258 -17.88 -9.37 -14.01
CA LEU A 258 -16.86 -8.57 -14.68
C LEU A 258 -17.17 -8.27 -16.14
N ILE A 259 -17.90 -9.15 -16.82
CA ILE A 259 -18.00 -9.13 -18.28
C ILE A 259 -18.73 -7.90 -18.80
N ALA A 260 -19.91 -7.58 -18.25
CA ALA A 260 -20.72 -6.47 -18.77
C ALA A 260 -20.02 -5.10 -18.63
N PRO A 261 -19.47 -4.70 -17.47
CA PRO A 261 -18.76 -3.42 -17.34
C PRO A 261 -17.48 -3.33 -18.19
N LEU A 262 -16.75 -4.44 -18.36
CA LEU A 262 -15.56 -4.45 -19.22
C LEU A 262 -15.94 -4.35 -20.71
N TRP A 263 -17.04 -4.99 -21.11
CA TRP A 263 -17.54 -4.91 -22.49
C TRP A 263 -17.94 -3.48 -22.87
N GLU A 264 -18.57 -2.74 -21.97
CA GLU A 264 -18.93 -1.32 -22.19
C GLU A 264 -17.70 -0.43 -22.48
N ARG A 265 -16.51 -0.84 -22.05
CA ARG A 265 -15.24 -0.10 -22.22
C ARG A 265 -14.42 -0.60 -23.41
N PHE A 266 -14.77 -1.74 -24.00
CA PHE A 266 -13.97 -2.42 -25.03
C PHE A 266 -13.79 -1.59 -26.31
N ASP A 267 -14.87 -0.96 -26.79
CA ASP A 267 -14.82 -0.22 -28.06
C ASP A 267 -13.94 1.03 -27.97
N ALA A 268 -13.93 1.68 -26.80
CA ALA A 268 -13.15 2.89 -26.53
C ALA A 268 -11.67 2.60 -26.18
N ALA A 269 -11.34 1.34 -25.88
CA ALA A 269 -9.98 0.92 -25.52
C ALA A 269 -9.05 0.88 -26.75
N ASP A 270 -7.75 1.10 -26.51
CA ASP A 270 -6.71 0.78 -27.49
C ASP A 270 -6.49 -0.74 -27.59
N ASP A 271 -5.72 -1.18 -28.59
CA ASP A 271 -5.54 -2.61 -28.87
C ASP A 271 -4.86 -3.37 -27.72
N THR A 272 -3.94 -2.72 -26.99
CA THR A 272 -3.30 -3.33 -25.82
C THR A 272 -4.31 -3.58 -24.71
N LEU A 273 -5.10 -2.56 -24.36
CA LEU A 273 -6.13 -2.69 -23.34
C LEU A 273 -7.23 -3.66 -23.78
N ARG A 274 -7.61 -3.68 -25.07
CA ARG A 274 -8.56 -4.67 -25.60
C ARG A 274 -8.08 -6.11 -25.36
N GLY A 275 -6.79 -6.37 -25.56
CA GLY A 275 -6.18 -7.67 -25.23
C GLY A 275 -6.35 -8.03 -23.75
N ASP A 276 -5.98 -7.11 -22.85
CA ASP A 276 -6.13 -7.29 -21.39
C ASP A 276 -7.60 -7.56 -21.00
N LEU A 277 -8.55 -6.83 -21.59
CA LEU A 277 -9.99 -7.01 -21.34
C LEU A 277 -10.50 -8.37 -21.83
N LEU A 278 -10.09 -8.80 -23.03
CA LEU A 278 -10.48 -10.10 -23.59
C LEU A 278 -9.96 -11.24 -22.71
N TYR A 279 -8.72 -11.13 -22.23
CA TYR A 279 -8.14 -12.07 -21.30
C TYR A 279 -9.01 -12.23 -20.04
N VAL A 280 -9.33 -11.11 -19.38
CA VAL A 280 -10.14 -11.11 -18.14
C VAL A 280 -11.53 -11.68 -18.38
N MET A 281 -12.16 -11.35 -19.51
CA MET A 281 -13.47 -11.89 -19.86
C MET A 281 -13.43 -13.39 -20.19
N GLY A 282 -12.35 -13.87 -20.80
CA GLY A 282 -12.10 -15.30 -21.02
C GLY A 282 -11.96 -16.05 -19.70
N VAL A 283 -11.18 -15.51 -18.76
CA VAL A 283 -11.00 -16.04 -17.40
C VAL A 283 -12.31 -16.04 -16.60
N ALA A 284 -13.10 -14.95 -16.67
CA ALA A 284 -14.39 -14.86 -16.00
C ALA A 284 -15.39 -15.93 -16.49
N GLY A 285 -15.27 -16.37 -17.76
CA GLY A 285 -15.78 -17.67 -18.18
C GLY A 285 -17.30 -17.76 -18.39
N ASP A 286 -17.90 -16.90 -19.22
CA ASP A 286 -19.33 -16.98 -19.60
C ASP A 286 -19.52 -17.41 -21.06
N ALA A 287 -20.16 -18.56 -21.28
CA ALA A 287 -20.46 -19.10 -22.60
C ALA A 287 -21.34 -18.17 -23.46
N ALA A 288 -22.14 -17.29 -22.83
CA ALA A 288 -22.94 -16.29 -23.56
C ALA A 288 -22.06 -15.27 -24.31
N LEU A 289 -20.77 -15.15 -23.95
CA LEU A 289 -19.84 -14.22 -24.58
C LEU A 289 -19.23 -14.77 -25.88
N ILE A 290 -19.21 -16.10 -26.07
CA ILE A 290 -18.53 -16.76 -27.20
C ILE A 290 -18.90 -16.16 -28.57
N PRO A 291 -20.19 -15.94 -28.92
CA PRO A 291 -20.53 -15.39 -30.24
C PRO A 291 -19.94 -13.99 -30.49
N ARG A 292 -19.78 -13.19 -29.42
CA ARG A 292 -19.16 -11.85 -29.54
C ARG A 292 -17.64 -11.96 -29.71
N LEU A 293 -16.99 -12.90 -29.02
CA LEU A 293 -15.57 -13.15 -29.18
C LEU A 293 -15.25 -13.69 -30.59
N GLU A 294 -16.09 -14.57 -31.14
CA GLU A 294 -15.93 -15.10 -32.50
C GLU A 294 -16.02 -13.98 -33.55
N ALA A 295 -16.91 -13.00 -33.35
CA ALA A 295 -17.01 -11.81 -34.19
C ALA A 295 -15.72 -10.96 -34.14
N ILE A 296 -15.08 -10.84 -32.98
CA ILE A 296 -13.78 -10.16 -32.85
C ILE A 296 -12.68 -10.97 -33.53
N ALA A 297 -12.58 -12.28 -33.26
CA ALA A 297 -11.53 -13.17 -33.77
C ALA A 297 -11.50 -13.31 -35.30
N THR A 298 -12.62 -13.04 -35.96
CA THR A 298 -12.78 -13.04 -37.43
C THR A 298 -12.95 -11.64 -38.03
N GLY A 299 -13.01 -10.61 -37.18
CA GLY A 299 -13.31 -9.24 -37.55
C GLY A 299 -12.11 -8.42 -38.02
N ALA A 300 -12.33 -7.12 -38.23
CA ALA A 300 -11.32 -6.17 -38.67
C ALA A 300 -10.53 -5.55 -37.49
N TYR A 301 -10.03 -6.40 -36.58
CA TYR A 301 -9.16 -5.99 -35.48
C TYR A 301 -7.69 -6.32 -35.77
N GLY A 302 -6.78 -5.71 -35.03
CA GLY A 302 -5.35 -6.04 -35.09
C GLY A 302 -5.07 -7.49 -34.69
N PRO A 303 -3.96 -8.09 -35.16
CA PRO A 303 -3.65 -9.51 -34.93
C PRO A 303 -3.66 -9.88 -33.44
N ASP A 304 -3.07 -9.06 -32.58
CA ASP A 304 -3.00 -9.30 -31.14
C ASP A 304 -4.39 -9.38 -30.49
N VAL A 305 -5.32 -8.50 -30.89
CA VAL A 305 -6.71 -8.49 -30.40
C VAL A 305 -7.48 -9.71 -30.89
N THR A 306 -7.30 -10.08 -32.17
CA THR A 306 -7.95 -11.28 -32.71
C THR A 306 -7.45 -12.56 -32.05
N GLU A 307 -6.17 -12.62 -31.69
CA GLU A 307 -5.58 -13.77 -31.00
C GLU A 307 -6.07 -13.85 -29.55
N ALA A 308 -6.05 -12.74 -28.80
CA ALA A 308 -6.60 -12.67 -27.45
C ALA A 308 -8.08 -13.11 -27.40
N ALA A 309 -8.86 -12.79 -28.44
CA ALA A 309 -10.25 -13.26 -28.54
C ALA A 309 -10.37 -14.78 -28.72
N ARG A 310 -9.44 -15.41 -29.46
CA ARG A 310 -9.41 -16.88 -29.61
C ARG A 310 -9.00 -17.56 -28.31
N GLU A 311 -7.95 -17.06 -27.66
CA GLU A 311 -7.53 -17.55 -26.35
C GLU A 311 -8.65 -17.42 -25.30
N ALA A 312 -9.39 -16.32 -25.31
CA ALA A 312 -10.55 -16.14 -24.44
C ALA A 312 -11.66 -17.18 -24.72
N ILE A 313 -11.94 -17.50 -25.99
CA ILE A 313 -12.88 -18.57 -26.36
C ILE A 313 -12.42 -19.92 -25.83
N ASP A 314 -11.14 -20.25 -26.02
CA ASP A 314 -10.57 -21.52 -25.57
C ASP A 314 -10.61 -21.64 -24.04
N ASN A 315 -10.32 -20.55 -23.32
CA ASN A 315 -10.46 -20.49 -21.86
C ASN A 315 -11.90 -20.68 -21.38
N ILE A 316 -12.90 -20.15 -22.08
CA ILE A 316 -14.31 -20.35 -21.72
C ILE A 316 -14.76 -21.79 -21.97
N ARG A 317 -14.20 -22.46 -22.99
CA ARG A 317 -14.57 -23.82 -23.40
C ARG A 317 -13.93 -24.90 -22.53
N ASN A 318 -12.77 -24.62 -21.94
CA ASN A 318 -12.05 -25.50 -21.03
C ASN A 318 -12.58 -25.42 -19.59
#